data_AF-A0A7V2QLH1-F1
#
_entry.id   AF-A0A7V2QLH1-F1
#
_cell.length_a   1.000
_cell.length_b   1.000
_cell.length_c   1.000
_cell.angle_alpha   90.00
_cell.angle_beta   90.00
_cell.angle_gamma   90.00
#
_symmetry.space_group_name_H-M   'P 1'
#
loop_
_entity.id
_entity.type
_entity.pdbx_description
1 polymer ?
#
loop_
_entity_poly.entity_id
_entity_poly.type
_entity_poly.pdbx_seq_one_letter_code
_entity_poly.pdbx_strand_id
1 'polypeptide(L)'
;MQDKLALIKRIIDEHQNIKQHVKLVGDSVSDQEALNILHKEHSDFIPGRLEVISEKWKRLQQTMAFLEDGLKNHFAFEEKVLPPLLGELLMQALALEHREIIEEIEDDKSIVANISLEGLSREELLEKEAHIEQVIDTLLQLIEGHAAREETVLGMIRSALEK
;
A
#
# COMPACT_ATOMS: atom_id res chain seq x y z
N MET A 1 -7.67 -31.98 5.70
CA MET A 1 -6.36 -31.44 6.13
C MET A 1 -5.58 -30.87 4.97
N GLN A 2 -5.39 -31.61 3.86
CA GLN A 2 -4.80 -31.07 2.62
C GLN A 2 -5.47 -29.78 2.13
N ASP A 3 -6.81 -29.70 2.16
CA ASP A 3 -7.52 -28.49 1.75
C ASP A 3 -7.18 -27.25 2.60
N LYS A 4 -7.00 -27.45 3.92
CA LYS A 4 -6.63 -26.36 4.85
C LYS A 4 -5.19 -25.88 4.61
N LEU A 5 -4.27 -26.80 4.35
CA LEU A 5 -2.88 -26.48 3.99
C LEU A 5 -2.79 -25.77 2.64
N ALA A 6 -3.60 -26.19 1.66
CA ALA A 6 -3.67 -25.55 0.36
C ALA A 6 -4.21 -24.11 0.45
N LEU A 7 -5.21 -23.86 1.31
CA LEU A 7 -5.72 -22.51 1.59
C LEU A 7 -4.66 -21.62 2.23
N ILE A 8 -3.97 -22.10 3.27
CA ILE A 8 -2.88 -21.34 3.92
C ILE A 8 -1.79 -21.00 2.92
N LYS A 9 -1.38 -21.96 2.08
CA LYS A 9 -0.37 -21.72 1.06
C LYS A 9 -0.82 -20.65 0.07
N ARG A 10 -2.08 -20.71 -0.38
CA ARG A 10 -2.63 -19.71 -1.30
C ARG A 10 -2.61 -18.30 -0.70
N ILE A 11 -2.97 -18.14 0.57
CA ILE A 11 -2.96 -16.83 1.24
C ILE A 11 -1.52 -16.27 1.29
N ILE A 12 -0.56 -17.11 1.68
CA ILE A 12 0.86 -16.72 1.68
C ILE A 12 1.35 -16.34 0.27
N ASP A 13 0.93 -17.07 -0.76
CA ASP A 13 1.27 -16.75 -2.15
C ASP A 13 0.61 -15.42 -2.60
N GLU A 14 -0.62 -15.11 -2.14
CA GLU A 14 -1.30 -13.83 -2.38
C GLU A 14 -0.57 -12.66 -1.71
N HIS A 15 -0.04 -12.83 -0.48
CA HIS A 15 0.79 -11.80 0.17
C HIS A 15 2.01 -11.42 -0.66
N GLN A 16 2.65 -12.38 -1.32
CA GLN A 16 3.81 -12.11 -2.18
C GLN A 16 3.43 -11.26 -3.39
N ASN A 17 2.23 -11.46 -3.95
CA ASN A 17 1.72 -10.62 -5.03
C ASN A 17 1.38 -9.21 -4.53
N ILE A 18 0.75 -9.09 -3.36
CA ILE A 18 0.43 -7.79 -2.74
C ILE A 18 1.72 -7.01 -2.44
N LYS A 19 2.77 -7.66 -1.96
CA LYS A 19 4.10 -7.04 -1.75
C LYS A 19 4.66 -6.41 -3.03
N GLN A 20 4.38 -6.97 -4.21
CA GLN A 20 4.78 -6.34 -5.47
C GLN A 20 3.99 -5.05 -5.73
N HIS A 21 2.70 -5.01 -5.40
CA HIS A 21 1.89 -3.80 -5.53
C HIS A 21 2.27 -2.72 -4.52
N VAL A 22 2.52 -3.09 -3.26
CA VAL A 22 3.08 -2.22 -2.21
C VAL A 22 4.39 -1.60 -2.70
N LYS A 23 5.30 -2.42 -3.26
CA LYS A 23 6.55 -1.92 -3.83
C LYS A 23 6.32 -0.93 -4.97
N LEU A 24 5.39 -1.20 -5.89
CA LEU A 24 5.09 -0.29 -7.00
C LEU A 24 4.56 1.06 -6.52
N VAL A 25 3.78 1.08 -5.42
CA VAL A 25 3.33 2.32 -4.78
C VAL A 25 4.52 3.08 -4.17
N GLY A 26 5.40 2.40 -3.44
CA GLY A 26 6.61 3.01 -2.87
C GLY A 26 7.60 3.53 -3.92
N ASP A 27 7.80 2.79 -5.00
CA ASP A 27 8.64 3.19 -6.14
C ASP A 27 8.04 4.39 -6.91
N SER A 28 6.72 4.65 -6.77
CA SER A 28 6.07 5.80 -7.42
C SER A 28 6.31 7.12 -6.68
N VAL A 29 6.69 7.07 -5.40
CA VAL A 29 6.99 8.25 -4.58
C VAL A 29 8.49 8.46 -4.37
N SER A 30 9.28 7.40 -4.23
CA SER A 30 10.70 7.44 -3.87
C SER A 30 11.69 7.79 -5.00
N ASP A 31 11.22 8.41 -6.09
CA ASP A 31 12.05 8.64 -7.27
C ASP A 31 13.06 9.78 -7.01
N GLN A 32 14.18 9.41 -6.40
CA GLN A 32 15.28 10.29 -5.99
C GLN A 32 15.81 11.16 -7.14
N GLU A 33 15.63 10.73 -8.39
CA GLU A 33 16.01 11.47 -9.59
C GLU A 33 15.12 12.71 -9.78
N ALA A 34 13.84 12.63 -9.41
CA ALA A 34 12.90 13.76 -9.37
C ALA A 34 13.24 14.76 -8.27
N LEU A 35 13.49 14.26 -7.05
CA LEU A 35 13.95 15.10 -5.94
C LEU A 35 15.29 15.78 -6.28
N ASN A 36 16.18 15.09 -7.00
CA ASN A 36 17.43 15.67 -7.47
C ASN A 36 17.24 16.72 -8.57
N ILE A 37 16.28 16.53 -9.49
CA ILE A 37 15.86 17.56 -10.46
C ILE A 37 15.33 18.78 -9.69
N LEU A 38 14.50 18.57 -8.67
CA LEU A 38 13.95 19.64 -7.83
C LEU A 38 15.01 20.34 -6.97
N HIS A 39 16.10 19.68 -6.60
CA HIS A 39 17.19 20.27 -5.79
C HIS A 39 18.28 20.95 -6.62
N LYS A 40 18.69 20.41 -7.78
CA LYS A 40 19.96 20.82 -8.44
C LYS A 40 19.94 22.11 -9.25
N GLU A 41 18.80 22.64 -9.64
CA GLU A 41 18.76 23.76 -10.61
C GLU A 41 18.36 25.06 -9.91
N HIS A 42 19.34 25.94 -9.71
CA HIS A 42 19.19 27.26 -9.06
C HIS A 42 18.74 28.37 -10.05
N SER A 43 18.44 27.99 -11.29
CA SER A 43 18.10 28.90 -12.38
C SER A 43 17.08 28.24 -13.30
N ASP A 44 16.00 28.97 -13.55
CA ASP A 44 15.00 28.81 -14.60
C ASP A 44 13.95 27.69 -14.45
N PHE A 45 12.70 28.11 -14.62
CA PHE A 45 11.54 27.26 -14.87
C PHE A 45 11.83 26.41 -16.11
N ILE A 46 11.98 25.09 -15.93
CA ILE A 46 12.17 24.16 -17.03
C ILE A 46 10.78 23.76 -17.55
N PRO A 47 10.44 24.10 -18.81
CA PRO A 47 9.20 23.63 -19.44
C PRO A 47 9.16 22.09 -19.41
N GLY A 48 8.03 21.49 -18.99
CA GLY A 48 7.88 20.04 -18.86
C GLY A 48 7.91 19.52 -17.41
N ARG A 49 8.36 20.32 -16.43
CA ARG A 49 8.45 19.86 -15.02
C ARG A 49 7.08 19.59 -14.40
N LEU A 50 6.11 20.48 -14.62
CA LEU A 50 4.76 20.32 -14.08
C LEU A 50 4.04 19.13 -14.72
N GLU A 51 4.27 18.88 -16.00
CA GLU A 51 3.73 17.73 -16.73
C GLU A 51 4.30 16.41 -16.18
N VAL A 52 5.60 16.36 -15.87
CA VAL A 52 6.24 15.19 -15.26
C VAL A 52 5.70 14.91 -13.85
N ILE A 53 5.56 15.94 -13.02
CA ILE A 53 4.99 15.82 -11.67
C ILE A 53 3.51 15.38 -11.77
N SER A 54 2.74 15.97 -12.67
CA SER A 54 1.34 15.60 -12.89
C SER A 54 1.17 14.14 -13.30
N GLU A 55 2.01 13.64 -14.21
CA GLU A 55 1.97 12.23 -14.63
C GLU A 55 2.35 11.29 -13.48
N LYS A 56 3.31 11.67 -12.62
CA LYS A 56 3.65 10.90 -11.42
C LYS A 56 2.49 10.81 -10.43
N TRP A 57 1.83 11.92 -10.15
CA TRP A 57 0.66 11.95 -9.26
C TRP A 57 -0.46 11.08 -9.81
N LYS A 58 -0.72 11.16 -11.10
CA LYS A 58 -1.71 10.31 -11.77
C LYS A 58 -1.35 8.83 -11.67
N ARG A 59 -0.08 8.49 -11.87
CA ARG A 59 0.41 7.11 -11.70
C ARG A 59 0.25 6.63 -10.27
N LEU A 60 0.57 7.46 -9.27
CA LEU A 60 0.37 7.15 -7.85
C LEU A 60 -1.11 6.88 -7.54
N GLN A 61 -2.01 7.74 -8.00
CA GLN A 61 -3.46 7.53 -7.82
C GLN A 61 -3.92 6.20 -8.42
N GLN A 62 -3.41 5.86 -9.61
CA GLN A 62 -3.73 4.58 -10.26
C GLN A 62 -3.18 3.40 -9.47
N THR A 63 -1.91 3.43 -9.04
CA THR A 63 -1.30 2.32 -8.29
C THR A 63 -1.95 2.13 -6.92
N MET A 64 -2.34 3.22 -6.25
CA MET A 64 -3.12 3.15 -5.00
C MET A 64 -4.50 2.52 -5.21
N ALA A 65 -5.22 2.87 -6.28
CA ALA A 65 -6.50 2.25 -6.59
C ALA A 65 -6.35 0.75 -6.88
N PHE A 66 -5.31 0.35 -7.62
CA PHE A 66 -5.03 -1.07 -7.84
C PHE A 66 -4.66 -1.82 -6.55
N LEU A 67 -3.90 -1.20 -5.65
CA LEU A 67 -3.55 -1.77 -4.36
C LEU A 67 -4.79 -1.97 -3.49
N GLU A 68 -5.66 -0.96 -3.42
CA GLU A 68 -6.94 -1.01 -2.71
C GLU A 68 -7.83 -2.16 -3.21
N ASP A 69 -8.03 -2.27 -4.53
CA ASP A 69 -8.82 -3.34 -5.13
C ASP A 69 -8.21 -4.72 -4.83
N GLY A 70 -6.88 -4.83 -4.89
CA GLY A 70 -6.16 -6.05 -4.54
C GLY A 70 -6.39 -6.47 -3.09
N LEU A 71 -6.24 -5.52 -2.15
CA LEU A 71 -6.46 -5.75 -0.73
C LEU A 71 -7.91 -6.08 -0.40
N LYS A 72 -8.89 -5.34 -0.94
CA LYS A 72 -10.32 -5.63 -0.74
C LYS A 72 -10.68 -7.05 -1.16
N ASN A 73 -10.14 -7.52 -2.29
CA ASN A 73 -10.38 -8.88 -2.77
C ASN A 73 -9.70 -9.94 -1.89
N HIS A 74 -8.49 -9.65 -1.42
CA HIS A 74 -7.72 -10.53 -0.56
C HIS A 74 -8.35 -10.68 0.83
N PHE A 75 -8.67 -9.57 1.49
CA PHE A 75 -9.38 -9.54 2.77
C PHE A 75 -10.71 -10.28 2.71
N ALA A 76 -11.50 -10.06 1.65
CA ALA A 76 -12.75 -10.78 1.45
C ALA A 76 -12.55 -12.30 1.27
N PHE A 77 -11.44 -12.72 0.68
CA PHE A 77 -11.09 -14.13 0.57
C PHE A 77 -10.72 -14.71 1.94
N GLU A 78 -9.87 -14.03 2.70
CA GLU A 78 -9.44 -14.44 4.05
C GLU A 78 -10.61 -14.56 5.02
N GLU A 79 -11.45 -13.53 5.08
CA GLU A 79 -12.64 -13.50 5.92
C GLU A 79 -13.63 -14.63 5.61
N LYS A 80 -13.61 -15.14 4.38
CA LYS A 80 -14.39 -16.29 3.97
C LYS A 80 -13.76 -17.63 4.38
N VAL A 81 -12.44 -17.75 4.35
CA VAL A 81 -11.75 -19.06 4.43
C VAL A 81 -11.01 -19.32 5.75
N LEU A 82 -10.62 -18.28 6.47
CA LEU A 82 -9.90 -18.36 7.74
C LEU A 82 -10.76 -18.60 9.00
N PRO A 83 -12.09 -18.35 9.05
CA PRO A 83 -12.86 -18.59 10.28
C PRO A 83 -12.72 -20.00 10.88
N PRO A 84 -12.68 -21.09 10.09
CA PRO A 84 -12.48 -22.45 10.61
C PRO A 84 -11.06 -22.73 11.14
N LEU A 85 -10.11 -21.81 10.99
CA LEU A 85 -8.71 -21.92 11.42
C LEU A 85 -8.40 -21.00 12.59
N LEU A 86 -8.87 -19.75 12.53
CA LEU A 86 -8.55 -18.71 13.50
C LEU A 86 -9.55 -18.64 14.66
N GLY A 87 -10.80 -19.06 14.44
CA GLY A 87 -11.88 -18.87 15.41
C GLY A 87 -12.29 -17.40 15.54
N GLU A 88 -13.30 -17.15 16.35
CA GLU A 88 -14.04 -15.88 16.35
C GLU A 88 -13.20 -14.66 16.76
N LEU A 89 -12.44 -14.74 17.87
CA LEU A 89 -11.71 -13.59 18.39
C LEU A 89 -10.60 -13.12 17.44
N LEU A 90 -9.87 -14.06 16.83
CA LEU A 90 -8.82 -13.74 15.87
C LEU A 90 -9.42 -13.22 14.56
N MET A 91 -10.56 -13.76 14.12
CA MET A 91 -11.27 -13.20 12.95
C MET A 91 -11.78 -11.79 13.18
N GLN A 92 -12.28 -11.48 14.39
CA GLN A 92 -12.69 -10.12 14.74
C GLN A 92 -11.50 -9.15 14.70
N ALA A 93 -10.36 -9.54 15.29
CA ALA A 93 -9.16 -8.73 15.23
C ALA A 93 -8.67 -8.50 13.79
N LEU A 94 -8.67 -9.55 12.97
CA LEU A 94 -8.27 -9.48 11.56
C LEU A 94 -9.18 -8.53 10.76
N ALA A 95 -10.50 -8.68 10.89
CA ALA A 95 -11.46 -7.82 10.19
C ALA A 95 -11.39 -6.34 10.64
N LEU A 96 -11.02 -6.07 11.90
CA LEU A 96 -10.76 -4.70 12.36
C LEU A 96 -9.53 -4.12 11.65
N GLU A 97 -8.43 -4.87 11.59
CA GLU A 97 -7.20 -4.45 10.92
C GLU A 97 -7.40 -4.24 9.41
N HIS A 98 -8.14 -5.13 8.73
CA HIS A 98 -8.52 -4.95 7.33
C HIS A 98 -9.25 -3.64 7.10
N ARG A 99 -10.22 -3.34 7.95
CA ARG A 99 -11.01 -2.11 7.85
C ARG A 99 -10.16 -0.87 8.11
N GLU A 100 -9.28 -0.90 9.11
CA GLU A 100 -8.33 0.19 9.37
C GLU A 100 -7.41 0.45 8.16
N ILE A 101 -6.89 -0.60 7.53
CA ILE A 101 -6.07 -0.47 6.31
C ILE A 101 -6.87 0.16 5.16
N ILE A 102 -8.12 -0.27 4.95
CA ILE A 102 -8.95 0.30 3.88
C ILE A 102 -9.30 1.77 4.17
N GLU A 103 -9.65 2.10 5.42
CA GLU A 103 -9.91 3.48 5.85
C GLU A 103 -8.67 4.37 5.59
N GLU A 104 -7.46 3.92 5.95
CA GLU A 104 -6.21 4.66 5.71
C GLU A 104 -5.93 4.85 4.21
N ILE A 105 -6.15 3.84 3.38
CA ILE A 105 -5.98 3.97 1.91
C ILE A 105 -6.95 5.00 1.33
N GLU A 106 -8.20 5.01 1.78
CA GLU A 106 -9.22 5.94 1.30
C GLU A 106 -8.85 7.39 1.69
N ASP A 107 -8.36 7.60 2.91
CA ASP A 107 -7.87 8.89 3.39
C ASP A 107 -6.65 9.37 2.59
N ASP A 108 -5.66 8.51 2.38
CA ASP A 108 -4.44 8.83 1.62
C ASP A 108 -4.75 9.14 0.16
N LYS A 109 -5.67 8.38 -0.46
CA LYS A 109 -6.14 8.68 -1.83
C LYS A 109 -6.79 10.05 -1.90
N SER A 110 -7.56 10.44 -0.89
CA SER A 110 -8.17 11.76 -0.80
C SER A 110 -7.10 12.85 -0.70
N ILE A 111 -6.06 12.65 0.12
CA ILE A 111 -4.92 13.57 0.23
C ILE A 111 -4.26 13.75 -1.13
N VAL A 112 -3.93 12.65 -1.83
CA VAL A 112 -3.26 12.70 -3.15
C VAL A 112 -4.17 13.29 -4.23
N ALA A 113 -5.48 13.04 -4.20
CA ALA A 113 -6.44 13.57 -5.16
C ALA A 113 -6.69 15.08 -5.04
N ASN A 114 -6.60 15.62 -3.83
CA ASN A 114 -6.90 17.03 -3.55
C ASN A 114 -5.71 17.98 -3.79
N ILE A 115 -4.59 17.48 -4.32
CA ILE A 115 -3.42 18.32 -4.60
C ILE A 115 -3.60 19.03 -5.95
N SER A 116 -3.82 20.34 -5.88
CA SER A 116 -3.71 21.22 -7.04
C SER A 116 -2.26 21.62 -7.24
N LEU A 117 -1.65 21.16 -8.35
CA LEU A 117 -0.29 21.52 -8.73
C LEU A 117 -0.21 22.91 -9.40
N GLU A 118 -1.35 23.45 -9.85
CA GLU A 118 -1.41 24.76 -10.50
C GLU A 118 -1.18 25.90 -9.49
N GLY A 119 -0.31 26.83 -9.85
CA GLY A 119 -0.05 28.04 -9.07
C GLY A 119 0.85 27.86 -7.84
N LEU A 120 1.29 26.63 -7.54
CA LEU A 120 2.22 26.37 -6.45
C LEU A 120 3.63 26.87 -6.77
N SER A 121 4.25 27.49 -5.77
CA SER A 121 5.69 27.76 -5.77
C SER A 121 6.50 26.47 -5.65
N ARG A 122 7.80 26.56 -5.92
CA ARG A 122 8.72 25.41 -5.77
C ARG A 122 8.79 24.89 -4.34
N GLU A 123 8.75 25.78 -3.36
CA GLU A 123 8.81 25.41 -1.94
C GLU A 123 7.54 24.66 -1.53
N GLU A 124 6.37 25.14 -1.97
CA GLU A 124 5.09 24.46 -1.74
C GLU A 124 5.02 23.10 -2.46
N LEU A 125 5.57 22.98 -3.67
CA LEU A 125 5.65 21.70 -4.38
C LEU A 125 6.50 20.67 -3.63
N LEU A 126 7.66 21.10 -3.10
CA LEU A 126 8.54 20.24 -2.30
C LEU A 126 7.88 19.80 -0.99
N GLU A 127 7.19 20.72 -0.31
CA GLU A 127 6.45 20.41 0.90
C GLU A 127 5.34 19.38 0.64
N LYS A 128 4.62 19.53 -0.49
CA LYS A 128 3.58 18.58 -0.89
C LYS A 128 4.14 17.21 -1.24
N GLU A 129 5.25 17.14 -1.95
CA GLU A 129 5.91 15.87 -2.28
C GLU A 129 6.39 15.15 -1.02
N ALA A 130 7.08 15.84 -0.11
CA ALA A 130 7.54 15.26 1.15
C ALA A 130 6.38 14.77 2.03
N HIS A 131 5.27 15.51 2.05
CA HIS A 131 4.08 15.09 2.78
C HIS A 131 3.47 13.81 2.17
N ILE A 132 3.38 13.70 0.85
CA ILE A 132 2.89 12.49 0.18
C ILE A 132 3.81 11.31 0.44
N GLU A 133 5.13 11.50 0.32
CA GLU A 133 6.11 10.45 0.61
C GLU A 133 5.91 9.90 2.02
N GLN A 134 5.74 10.78 3.02
CA GLN A 134 5.53 10.38 4.40
C GLN A 134 4.22 9.61 4.59
N VAL A 135 3.13 10.11 4.01
CA VAL A 135 1.80 9.48 4.11
C VAL A 135 1.83 8.08 3.47
N ILE A 136 2.37 7.99 2.25
CA ILE A 136 2.51 6.70 1.56
C ILE A 136 3.42 5.75 2.32
N ASP A 137 4.58 6.18 2.82
CA ASP A 137 5.47 5.32 3.61
C ASP A 137 4.77 4.75 4.86
N THR A 138 3.96 5.58 5.53
CA THR A 138 3.18 5.14 6.70
C THR A 138 2.17 4.05 6.32
N LEU A 139 1.43 4.25 5.23
CA LEU A 139 0.49 3.25 4.70
C LEU A 139 1.18 1.94 4.32
N LEU A 140 2.34 2.02 3.64
CA LEU A 140 3.08 0.81 3.26
C LEU A 140 3.54 0.03 4.49
N GLN A 141 4.04 0.72 5.51
CA GLN A 141 4.43 0.09 6.79
C GLN A 141 3.24 -0.58 7.49
N LEU A 142 2.05 0.02 7.43
CA LEU A 142 0.83 -0.57 7.98
C LEU A 142 0.50 -1.89 7.29
N ILE A 143 0.49 -1.92 5.96
CA ILE A 143 0.20 -3.11 5.14
C ILE A 143 1.25 -4.21 5.37
N GLU A 144 2.53 -3.85 5.32
CA GLU A 144 3.62 -4.81 5.55
C GLU A 144 3.60 -5.39 6.97
N GLY A 145 3.28 -4.56 7.95
CA GLY A 145 3.11 -4.96 9.34
C GLY A 145 1.99 -5.98 9.51
N HIS A 146 0.84 -5.75 8.88
CA HIS A 146 -0.29 -6.68 8.87
C HIS A 146 0.09 -8.01 8.23
N ALA A 147 0.64 -7.98 7.00
CA ALA A 147 1.04 -9.19 6.29
C ALA A 147 2.06 -10.03 7.09
N ALA A 148 3.02 -9.39 7.77
CA ALA A 148 4.01 -10.09 8.59
C ALA A 148 3.40 -10.78 9.83
N ARG A 149 2.44 -10.12 10.48
CA ARG A 149 1.69 -10.70 11.62
C ARG A 149 0.89 -11.90 11.17
N GLU A 150 0.18 -11.78 10.07
CA GLU A 150 -0.63 -12.87 9.53
C GLU A 150 0.21 -14.06 9.07
N GLU A 151 1.28 -13.84 8.31
CA GLU A 151 2.20 -14.91 7.88
C GLU A 151 2.74 -15.70 9.08
N THR A 152 3.01 -15.02 10.20
CA THR A 152 3.45 -15.65 11.45
C THR A 152 2.37 -16.59 12.00
N VAL A 153 1.12 -16.11 12.12
CA VAL A 153 -0.01 -16.91 12.62
C VAL A 153 -0.31 -18.10 11.70
N LEU A 154 -0.38 -17.86 10.39
CA LEU A 154 -0.61 -18.90 9.39
C LEU A 154 0.51 -19.94 9.38
N GLY A 155 1.76 -19.52 9.56
CA GLY A 155 2.91 -20.41 9.69
C GLY A 155 2.83 -21.33 10.91
N MET A 156 2.34 -20.80 12.05
CA MET A 156 2.10 -21.60 13.27
C MET A 156 0.99 -22.63 13.04
N ILE A 157 -0.12 -22.25 12.40
CA ILE A 157 -1.25 -23.14 12.09
C ILE A 157 -0.82 -24.23 11.12
N ARG A 158 -0.09 -23.87 10.06
CA ARG A 158 0.46 -24.83 9.10
C ARG A 158 1.30 -25.90 9.81
N SER A 159 2.23 -25.47 10.66
CA SER A 159 3.10 -26.37 11.42
C SER A 159 2.33 -27.30 12.38
N ALA A 160 1.17 -26.85 12.87
CA ALA A 160 0.30 -27.68 13.72
C ALA A 160 -0.51 -28.70 12.90
N LEU A 161 -0.90 -28.36 11.66
CA LEU A 161 -1.67 -29.22 10.76
C LEU A 161 -0.81 -30.27 10.02
N GLU A 162 0.50 -30.04 9.92
CA GLU A 162 1.47 -30.97 9.34
C GLU A 162 1.95 -32.05 10.32
N LYS A 163 1.59 -31.94 11.60
CA LYS A 163 1.83 -32.95 12.64
C LYS A 163 0.67 -33.95 12.72
#